data_AF-A0A811LI69-F1
#
_entry.id   AF-A0A811LI69-F1
#
_cell.length_a   1.000
_cell.length_b   1.000
_cell.length_c   1.000
_cell.angle_alpha   90.00
_cell.angle_beta   90.00
_cell.angle_gamma   90.00
#
_symmetry.space_group_name_H-M   'P 1'
#
loop_
_entity.id
_entity.type
_entity.pdbx_description
1 polymer ?
#
loop_
_entity_poly.entity_id
_entity_poly.type
_entity_poly.pdbx_seq_one_letter_code
_entity_poly.pdbx_strand_id
1 'polypeptide(L)'
;MATTTTQRSNHTKPQNDGLEAWVVVVIVISVIVLLCVLGAVAFFGVRKIKERRRNHGEYRPQLEENNARDLPVIQPPNIDGLI
;
A
#
# COMPACT_ATOMS: atom_id res chain seq x y z
N MET A 1 -25.90 -50.25 58.32
CA MET A 1 -26.08 -48.97 57.59
C MET A 1 -24.70 -48.51 57.16
N ALA A 2 -24.40 -48.53 55.85
CA ALA A 2 -23.12 -48.06 55.31
C ALA A 2 -23.37 -46.72 54.60
N THR A 3 -22.76 -45.66 55.10
CA THR A 3 -22.81 -44.31 54.53
C THR A 3 -21.79 -44.20 53.40
N THR A 4 -22.25 -44.27 52.16
CA THR A 4 -21.42 -44.04 50.97
C THR A 4 -21.22 -42.54 50.81
N THR A 5 -20.06 -42.03 51.23
CA THR A 5 -19.66 -40.63 51.03
C THR A 5 -19.18 -40.42 49.60
N THR A 6 -19.99 -39.74 48.79
CA THR A 6 -19.61 -39.28 47.43
C THR A 6 -18.53 -38.20 47.52
N GLN A 7 -17.28 -38.58 47.22
CA GLN A 7 -16.16 -37.66 47.00
C GLN A 7 -16.40 -36.87 45.71
N ARG A 8 -16.84 -35.61 45.83
CA ARG A 8 -16.96 -34.67 44.70
C ARG A 8 -15.56 -34.16 44.37
N SER A 9 -14.92 -34.75 43.37
CA SER A 9 -13.69 -34.25 42.78
C SER A 9 -13.93 -32.85 42.19
N ASN A 10 -13.50 -31.80 42.90
CA ASN A 10 -13.46 -30.44 42.37
C ASN A 10 -12.31 -30.33 41.38
N HIS A 11 -12.58 -30.66 40.12
CA HIS A 11 -11.66 -30.41 39.01
C HIS A 11 -11.54 -28.88 38.82
N THR A 12 -10.56 -28.28 39.48
CA THR A 12 -10.14 -26.91 39.23
C THR A 12 -9.29 -26.93 37.97
N LYS A 13 -9.87 -26.43 36.86
CA LYS A 13 -9.12 -26.23 35.62
C LYS A 13 -7.91 -25.35 35.95
N PRO A 14 -6.68 -25.72 35.54
CA PRO A 14 -5.54 -24.85 35.77
C PRO A 14 -5.81 -23.49 35.13
N GLN A 15 -5.74 -22.44 35.93
CA GLN A 15 -5.72 -21.06 35.44
C GLN A 15 -4.38 -20.88 34.72
N ASN A 16 -4.44 -20.91 33.40
CA ASN A 16 -3.29 -20.57 32.58
C ASN A 16 -3.25 -19.04 32.53
N ASP A 17 -2.41 -18.39 33.35
CA ASP A 17 -2.19 -16.92 33.38
C ASP A 17 -1.48 -16.37 32.11
N GLY A 18 -1.53 -17.11 31.01
CA GLY A 18 -1.04 -16.67 29.71
C GLY A 18 -2.08 -15.82 28.99
N LEU A 19 -1.62 -14.92 28.11
CA LEU A 19 -2.52 -14.20 27.20
C LEU A 19 -3.38 -15.22 26.44
N GLU A 20 -4.69 -15.10 26.59
CA GLU A 20 -5.68 -15.95 25.91
C GLU A 20 -5.38 -16.01 24.41
N ALA A 21 -5.38 -17.21 23.82
CA ALA A 21 -5.01 -17.42 22.42
C ALA A 21 -5.82 -16.53 21.45
N TRP A 22 -7.08 -16.25 21.81
CA TRP A 22 -7.96 -15.34 21.06
C TRP A 22 -7.45 -13.90 21.01
N VAL A 23 -6.82 -13.42 22.09
CA VAL A 23 -6.28 -12.06 22.15
C VAL A 23 -5.11 -11.93 21.19
N VAL A 24 -4.23 -12.93 21.12
CA VAL A 24 -3.10 -12.94 20.17
C VAL A 24 -3.62 -12.87 18.72
N VAL A 25 -4.67 -13.64 18.39
CA VAL A 25 -5.27 -13.64 17.04
C VAL A 25 -5.81 -12.26 16.66
N VAL A 26 -6.53 -11.59 17.58
CA VAL A 26 -7.09 -10.25 17.33
C VAL A 26 -5.97 -9.23 17.08
N ILE A 27 -4.88 -9.29 17.85
CA ILE A 27 -3.73 -8.40 17.68
C ILE A 27 -3.11 -8.58 16.30
N VAL A 28 -2.88 -9.83 15.86
CA VAL A 28 -2.28 -10.10 14.55
C VAL A 28 -3.17 -9.57 13.41
N ILE A 29 -4.49 -9.81 13.47
CA ILE A 29 -5.43 -9.31 12.46
C ILE A 29 -5.43 -7.77 12.43
N SER A 30 -5.42 -7.14 13.61
CA SER A 30 -5.38 -5.67 13.73
C SER A 30 -4.14 -5.08 13.07
N VAL A 31 -2.97 -5.68 13.29
CA VAL A 31 -1.71 -5.23 12.68
C VAL A 31 -1.74 -5.40 11.17
N ILE A 32 -2.24 -6.52 10.65
CA ILE A 32 -2.35 -6.76 9.20
C ILE A 32 -3.26 -5.71 8.55
N VAL A 33 -4.43 -5.46 9.14
CA VAL A 33 -5.37 -4.44 8.64
C VAL A 33 -4.72 -3.05 8.65
N LEU A 34 -4.02 -2.70 9.73
CA LEU A 34 -3.32 -1.42 9.84
C LEU A 34 -2.28 -1.26 8.72
N LEU A 35 -1.48 -2.29 8.45
CA LEU A 35 -0.49 -2.25 7.37
C LEU A 35 -1.13 -2.11 5.98
N CYS A 36 -2.24 -2.80 5.73
CA CYS A 36 -3.00 -2.64 4.48
C CYS A 36 -3.52 -1.21 4.29
N VAL A 37 -4.07 -0.60 5.35
CA VAL A 37 -4.56 0.78 5.31
C VAL A 37 -3.41 1.75 5.09
N LEU A 38 -2.30 1.60 5.82
CA LEU A 38 -1.11 2.45 5.64
C LEU A 38 -0.54 2.32 4.23
N GLY A 39 -0.48 1.11 3.68
CA GLY A 39 -0.06 0.85 2.30
C GLY A 39 -0.98 1.54 1.28
N ALA A 40 -2.29 1.46 1.47
CA ALA A 40 -3.27 2.13 0.60
C ALA A 40 -3.16 3.66 0.67
N VAL A 41 -3.00 4.22 1.87
CA VAL A 41 -2.81 5.66 2.09
C VAL A 41 -1.50 6.13 1.46
N ALA A 42 -0.41 5.39 1.66
CA ALA A 42 0.88 5.70 1.04
C ALA A 42 0.80 5.66 -0.49
N PHE A 43 0.18 4.62 -1.06
CA PHE A 43 -0.01 4.49 -2.50
C PHE A 43 -0.84 5.64 -3.08
N PHE A 44 -1.97 5.97 -2.44
CA PHE A 44 -2.84 7.05 -2.90
C PHE A 44 -2.19 8.43 -2.71
N GLY A 45 -1.49 8.64 -1.60
CA GLY A 45 -0.74 9.86 -1.31
C GLY A 45 0.36 10.10 -2.35
N VAL A 46 1.19 9.10 -2.62
CA VAL A 46 2.25 9.17 -3.64
C VAL A 46 1.65 9.40 -5.03
N ARG A 47 0.58 8.68 -5.39
CA ARG A 47 -0.11 8.88 -6.68
C ARG A 47 -0.65 10.29 -6.82
N LYS A 48 -1.31 10.82 -5.78
CA LYS A 48 -1.88 12.18 -5.79
C LYS A 48 -0.80 13.27 -5.82
N ILE A 49 0.31 13.08 -5.11
CA ILE A 49 1.46 14.00 -5.18
C ILE A 49 2.10 13.95 -6.57
N LYS A 50 2.27 12.76 -7.15
CA LYS A 50 2.81 12.57 -8.50
C LYS A 50 1.92 13.21 -9.56
N GLU A 51 0.60 13.07 -9.46
CA GLU A 51 -0.37 13.73 -10.33
C GLU A 51 -0.28 15.26 -10.19
N ARG A 52 -0.23 15.77 -8.96
CA ARG A 52 -0.08 17.21 -8.70
C ARG A 52 1.25 17.76 -9.24
N ARG A 53 2.32 16.97 -9.22
CA ARG A 53 3.60 17.34 -9.84
C ARG A 53 3.53 17.35 -11.36
N ARG A 54 2.80 16.41 -11.98
CA ARG A 54 2.58 16.32 -13.43
C ARG A 54 1.67 17.42 -13.98
N ASN A 55 0.79 17.96 -13.15
CA ASN A 55 -0.07 19.09 -13.50
C ASN A 55 0.65 20.45 -13.49
N HIS A 56 1.97 20.49 -13.24
CA HIS A 56 2.83 21.61 -13.68
C HIS A 56 3.25 21.43 -15.13
N GLY A 57 2.32 21.01 -15.99
CA GLY A 57 2.42 21.19 -17.43
C GLY A 57 2.25 22.68 -17.74
N GLU A 58 3.19 23.50 -17.28
CA GLU A 58 3.33 24.84 -17.82
C GLU A 58 3.85 24.66 -19.25
N TYR A 59 2.92 24.76 -20.21
CA TYR A 59 3.26 25.00 -21.60
C TYR A 59 4.02 26.31 -21.64
N ARG A 60 5.34 26.23 -21.80
CA ARG A 60 6.22 27.39 -21.91
C ARG A 60 6.63 27.49 -23.38
N PRO A 61 5.85 28.19 -24.23
CA PRO A 61 6.11 28.27 -25.66
C PRO A 61 7.53 28.78 -25.97
N GLN A 62 8.08 29.65 -25.10
CA GLN A 62 9.44 30.17 -25.24
C GLN A 62 10.55 29.11 -25.05
N LEU A 63 10.31 28.06 -24.25
CA LEU A 63 11.26 26.95 -24.08
C LEU A 63 11.17 25.93 -25.23
N GLU A 64 9.96 25.67 -25.71
CA GLU A 64 9.74 24.79 -26.86
C GLU A 64 10.28 25.39 -28.17
N GLU A 65 10.13 26.71 -28.36
CA GLU A 65 10.63 27.43 -29.54
C GLU A 65 12.17 27.50 -29.58
N ASN A 66 12.84 27.71 -28.43
CA ASN A 66 14.30 27.71 -28.36
C ASN A 66 14.90 26.33 -28.63
N ASN A 67 14.23 25.26 -28.21
CA ASN A 67 14.68 23.91 -28.51
C ASN A 67 14.63 23.59 -30.00
N ALA A 68 13.70 24.18 -30.77
CA ALA A 68 13.58 23.97 -32.22
C ALA A 68 14.55 24.81 -33.07
N ARG A 69 15.11 25.91 -32.53
CA ARG A 69 16.07 26.78 -33.23
C ARG A 69 17.50 26.24 -33.22
N ASP A 70 17.87 25.48 -32.19
CA ASP A 70 19.22 24.92 -32.01
C ASP A 70 19.36 23.48 -32.52
N LEU A 71 18.36 22.95 -33.24
CA LEU A 71 18.52 21.65 -33.90
C LEU A 71 19.52 21.77 -35.05
N PRO A 72 20.44 20.80 -35.20
CA PRO A 72 21.19 20.67 -36.44
C PRO A 72 20.16 20.55 -37.58
N VAL A 73 20.39 21.25 -38.70
CA VAL A 73 19.50 21.18 -39.86
C VAL A 73 19.46 19.73 -40.35
N ILE A 74 18.40 19.02 -39.99
CA ILE A 74 18.09 17.70 -40.53
C ILE A 74 17.49 17.96 -41.92
N GLN A 75 18.11 17.39 -42.94
CA GLN A 75 17.59 17.48 -44.29
C GLN A 75 16.16 16.90 -44.29
N PRO A 76 15.18 17.59 -44.90
CA PRO A 76 13.85 17.03 -45.02
C PRO A 76 13.95 15.66 -45.72
N PRO A 77 13.08 14.71 -45.36
CA PRO A 77 13.10 13.40 -46.00
C PRO A 77 13.03 13.54 -47.52
N ASN A 78 13.88 12.81 -48.24
CA ASN A 78 13.88 12.80 -49.70
C ASN A 78 12.47 12.48 -50.23
N ILE A 79 12.02 13.31 -51.16
CA ILE A 79 10.77 13.15 -51.93
C ILE A 79 10.83 12.02 -52.96
N ASP A 80 11.95 11.29 -53.05
CA ASP A 80 12.22 10.19 -54.00
C ASP A 80 11.50 8.88 -53.65
N GLY A 81 10.21 8.99 -53.28
CA GLY A 81 9.35 7.86 -52.99
C GLY A 81 7.85 8.17 -53.06
N LEU A 82 7.45 9.34 -53.58
CA LEU A 82 6.07 9.59 -53.97
C LEU A 82 5.83 8.88 -55.32
N ILE A 83 5.43 7.62 -55.24
CA ILE A 83 4.72 6.92 -56.32
C ILE A 83 3.21 7.07 -56.15
#